data_AF-A0A316PNN1-F1
#
_entry.id   AF-A0A316PNN1-F1
#
_cell.length_a   1.000
_cell.length_b   1.000
_cell.length_c   1.000
_cell.angle_alpha   90.00
_cell.angle_beta   90.00
_cell.angle_gamma   90.00
#
_symmetry.space_group_name_H-M   'P 1'
#
loop_
_entity.id
_entity.type
_entity.pdbx_description
1 polymer ?
#
loop_
_entity_poly.entity_id
_entity_poly.type
_entity_poly.pdbx_seq_one_letter_code
_entity_poly.pdbx_strand_id
1 'polypeptide(L)' 'MGGKYESQQKYNRKTYVRFPLDLKPDVLAAFRAACEKNETTPTTEIKKFIADYIDKNKAGE' A
#
# COMPACT_ATOMS: atom_id res chain seq x y z
N MET A 1 -12.33 23.72 14.51
CA MET A 1 -11.60 23.38 13.26
C MET A 1 -11.94 21.94 12.81
N GLY A 2 -13.20 21.65 12.44
CA GLY A 2 -13.65 20.25 12.16
C GLY A 2 -13.92 19.91 10.69
N GLY A 3 -14.35 20.87 9.86
CA GLY A 3 -14.92 20.57 8.54
C GLY A 3 -13.94 20.06 7.46
N LYS A 4 -12.65 20.44 7.49
CA LYS A 4 -11.67 19.98 6.49
C LYS A 4 -11.28 18.51 6.70
N TYR A 5 -11.18 18.07 7.95
CA TYR A 5 -10.76 16.71 8.29
C TYR A 5 -11.84 15.68 7.99
N GLU A 6 -13.12 16.05 8.14
CA GLU A 6 -14.25 15.17 7.82
C GLU A 6 -14.44 14.99 6.32
N SER A 7 -14.28 16.06 5.53
CA SER A 7 -14.37 15.99 4.07
C SER A 7 -13.27 15.13 3.46
N GLN A 8 -12.02 15.25 3.96
CA GLN A 8 -10.90 14.42 3.51
C GLN A 8 -11.12 12.94 3.83
N GLN A 9 -11.62 12.62 5.02
CA GLN A 9 -11.94 11.25 5.40
C GLN A 9 -13.06 10.65 4.53
N LYS A 10 -14.11 11.43 4.24
CA LYS A 10 -15.19 11.00 3.34
C LYS A 10 -14.69 10.75 1.91
N TYR A 11 -13.81 11.61 1.40
CA TYR A 11 -13.19 11.42 0.08
C TYR A 11 -12.32 10.15 0.06
N ASN A 12 -11.42 9.99 1.03
CA ASN A 12 -10.53 8.82 1.09
C ASN A 12 -11.31 7.50 1.16
N ARG A 13 -12.43 7.44 1.91
CA ARG A 13 -13.29 6.26 2.01
C ARG A 13 -14.04 5.93 0.71
N LYS A 14 -14.30 6.92 -0.16
CA LYS A 14 -14.95 6.70 -1.45
C LYS A 14 -13.98 6.30 -2.55
N THR A 15 -12.75 6.82 -2.50
CA THR A 15 -11.78 6.66 -3.58
C THR A 15 -10.87 5.44 -3.41
N TYR A 16 -10.59 5.03 -2.17
CA TYR A 16 -9.67 3.91 -1.90
C TYR A 16 -10.42 2.71 -1.34
N VAL A 17 -10.21 1.55 -1.95
CA VAL A 17 -10.67 0.26 -1.44
C VAL A 17 -9.56 -0.42 -0.63
N ARG A 18 -9.93 -1.21 0.38
CA ARG A 18 -8.96 -1.99 1.16
C ARG A 18 -8.61 -3.28 0.43
N PHE A 19 -7.33 -3.61 0.40
CA PHE A 19 -6.83 -4.91 -0.03
C PHE A 19 -6.51 -5.75 1.22
N PRO A 20 -7.33 -6.74 1.59
CA PRO A 20 -7.02 -7.61 2.73
C PRO A 20 -5.85 -8.52 2.37
N LEU A 21 -4.79 -8.50 3.20
CA LEU A 21 -3.60 -9.33 3.05
C LEU A 21 -3.14 -9.81 4.42
N ASP A 22 -3.17 -11.11 4.63
CA ASP A 22 -2.63 -11.75 5.83
C ASP A 22 -1.18 -12.16 5.59
N LEU A 23 -0.29 -11.75 6.51
CA LEU A 23 1.12 -12.11 6.50
C LEU A 23 1.46 -12.82 7.81
N LYS A 24 2.33 -13.84 7.73
CA LYS A 24 2.90 -14.43 8.94
C LYS A 24 3.70 -13.36 9.72
N PRO A 25 3.72 -13.40 11.06
CA PRO A 25 4.41 -12.39 11.86
C PRO A 25 5.89 -12.21 11.52
N ASP A 26 6.60 -13.31 11.25
CA ASP A 26 8.02 -13.30 10.86
C ASP A 26 8.22 -12.62 9.50
N VAL A 27 7.35 -12.91 8.53
CA VAL A 27 7.39 -12.28 7.20
C VAL A 27 7.12 -10.78 7.29
N LEU A 28 6.12 -10.37 8.09
CA LEU A 28 5.81 -8.95 8.29
C LEU A 28 6.98 -8.21 8.97
N ALA A 29 7.61 -8.84 9.97
CA ALA A 29 8.76 -8.27 10.66
C ALA A 29 9.96 -8.10 9.70
N ALA A 30 10.27 -9.13 8.91
CA ALA A 30 11.34 -9.08 7.91
C ALA A 30 11.08 -8.02 6.84
N PHE A 31 9.84 -7.91 6.35
CA PHE A 31 9.46 -6.90 5.35
C PHE A 31 9.61 -5.47 5.90
N ARG A 32 9.20 -5.23 7.15
CA ARG A 32 9.37 -3.91 7.80
C ARG A 32 10.84 -3.56 7.98
N ALA A 33 11.65 -4.48 8.49
CA ALA A 33 13.09 -4.27 8.66
C ALA A 33 13.79 -3.98 7.32
N ALA A 34 13.39 -4.66 6.25
CA ALA A 34 13.89 -4.38 4.90
C ALA A 34 13.47 -2.97 4.42
N CYS A 35 12.24 -2.54 4.69
CA CYS A 35 11.80 -1.18 4.34
C CYS A 35 12.61 -0.11 5.08
N GLU A 36 12.83 -0.29 6.40
CA GLU A 36 13.62 0.63 7.22
C GLU A 36 15.06 0.73 6.74
N LYS A 37 15.71 -0.42 6.46
CA LYS A 37 17.08 -0.47 5.93
C LYS A 37 17.23 0.28 4.60
N ASN A 38 16.18 0.30 3.79
CA ASN A 38 16.16 0.96 2.47
C ASN A 38 15.49 2.35 2.51
N GLU A 39 15.27 2.92 3.69
CA GLU A 39 14.68 4.25 3.88
C GLU A 39 13.33 4.43 3.13
N THR A 40 12.53 3.36 3.08
CA THR A 40 11.22 3.32 2.41
C THR A 40 10.12 2.90 3.39
N THR A 41 8.86 2.95 2.95
CA THR A 41 7.72 2.52 3.78
C THR A 41 7.07 1.26 3.18
N PRO A 42 6.48 0.39 4.02
CA PRO A 42 5.74 -0.77 3.55
C PRO A 42 4.68 -0.41 2.50
N THR A 43 3.96 0.71 2.69
CA THR A 43 2.94 1.17 1.74
C THR A 43 3.55 1.57 0.40
N THR A 44 4.72 2.22 0.40
CA THR A 44 5.43 2.59 -0.84
C THR A 44 5.86 1.34 -1.61
N GLU A 45 6.48 0.37 -0.94
CA GLU A 45 6.97 -0.84 -1.59
C GLU A 45 5.83 -1.73 -2.10
N ILE A 46 4.74 -1.87 -1.36
CA ILE A 46 3.56 -2.62 -1.85
C ILE A 46 2.95 -1.94 -3.08
N LYS A 47 2.87 -0.60 -3.12
CA LYS A 47 2.39 0.13 -4.31
C LYS A 47 3.30 -0.08 -5.51
N LYS A 48 4.62 -0.02 -5.32
CA LYS A 48 5.61 -0.30 -6.36
C LYS A 48 5.46 -1.72 -6.90
N PHE A 49 5.37 -2.71 -6.00
CA PHE A 49 5.16 -4.10 -6.37
C PHE A 49 3.88 -4.29 -7.20
N ILE A 50 2.75 -3.71 -6.76
CA ILE A 50 1.48 -3.81 -7.50
C ILE A 50 1.61 -3.20 -8.90
N ALA A 51 2.21 -2.00 -9.02
CA ALA A 51 2.39 -1.34 -10.31
C ALA A 51 3.28 -2.16 -11.26
N ASP A 52 4.44 -2.60 -10.78
CA ASP A 52 5.38 -3.44 -11.53
C ASP A 52 4.76 -4.78 -11.93
N TYR A 53 3.99 -5.41 -11.03
CA TYR A 53 3.25 -6.64 -11.34
C TYR A 53 2.21 -6.43 -12.43
N ILE A 54 1.45 -5.32 -12.38
CA ILE A 54 0.49 -4.96 -13.43
C ILE A 54 1.23 -4.76 -14.77
N ASP A 55 2.30 -3.97 -14.81
CA ASP A 55 3.02 -3.68 -16.04
C ASP A 55 3.62 -4.94 -16.68
N LYS A 56 4.17 -5.85 -15.87
CA LYS A 56 4.68 -7.15 -16.34
C LYS A 56 3.60 -8.06 -16.94
N ASN A 57 2.35 -7.91 -16.51
CA ASN A 57 1.23 -8.74 -16.95
C ASN A 57 0.30 -8.02 -17.95
N LYS A 58 0.63 -6.81 -18.39
CA LYS A 58 -0.09 -6.09 -19.45
C LYS A 58 0.16 -6.64 -20.86
N ALA A 59 1.09 -7.58 -21.04
CA ALA A 59 1.30 -8.25 -22.32
C ALA A 59 0.34 -9.44 -22.47
N GLY A 60 -0.89 -9.16 -22.92
CA GLY A 60 -1.90 -10.18 -23.19
C GLY A 60 -3.24 -9.67 -23.74
N GLU A 61 -3.33 -8.42 -24.21
CA GLU A 61 -4.51 -7.88 -24.94
C GLU A 61 -4.10 -7.41 -26.34
#